data_AF-A0A1I6K0Q0-F1
#
_entry.id   AF-A0A1I6K0Q0-F1
#
_cell.length_a   1.000
_cell.length_b   1.000
_cell.length_c   1.000
_cell.angle_alpha   90.00
_cell.angle_beta   90.00
_cell.angle_gamma   90.00
#
_symmetry.space_group_name_H-M   'P 1'
#
loop_
_entity.id
_entity.type
_entity.pdbx_description
1 polymer ?
#
loop_
_entity_poly.entity_id
_entity_poly.type
_entity_poly.pdbx_seq_one_letter_code
_entity_poly.pdbx_strand_id
1 'polypeptide(L)'
;MAELSSQPTSIQTIYAMFSDEKLFVNRRYQRKLVWTLEEKQKLIESIQKKYPIPAILIAEREDSPGTYEIIDGLQRLHAIISFIETGFASLEDKRFAIEHFPRPNG
;
A
#
# COMPACT_ATOMS: atom_id res chain seq x y z
N MET A 1 -23.70 -12.43 2.38
CA MET A 1 -22.63 -13.20 3.03
C MET A 1 -21.33 -12.63 2.49
N ALA A 2 -20.55 -11.89 3.29
CA ALA A 2 -19.27 -11.36 2.81
C ALA A 2 -18.27 -12.51 2.70
N GLU A 3 -17.91 -12.90 1.48
CA GLU A 3 -16.87 -13.92 1.25
C GLU A 3 -15.49 -13.32 1.58
N LEU A 4 -14.89 -13.79 2.67
CA LEU A 4 -13.51 -13.47 3.03
C LEU A 4 -12.56 -14.33 2.20
N SER A 5 -12.23 -13.87 0.99
CA SER A 5 -11.21 -14.53 0.16
C SER A 5 -9.81 -13.99 0.50
N SER A 6 -9.01 -14.81 1.18
CA SER A 6 -7.60 -14.49 1.46
C SER A 6 -6.73 -14.84 0.25
N GLN A 7 -6.64 -13.95 -0.72
CA GLN A 7 -5.84 -14.15 -1.93
C GLN A 7 -4.49 -13.45 -1.82
N PRO A 8 -3.36 -14.10 -2.17
CA PRO A 8 -2.07 -13.43 -2.25
C PRO A 8 -2.13 -12.39 -3.39
N THR A 9 -2.38 -11.15 -3.03
CA THR A 9 -2.47 -10.05 -3.98
C THR A 9 -1.11 -9.38 -4.10
N SER A 10 -0.63 -9.17 -5.33
CA SER A 10 0.63 -8.48 -5.56
C SER A 10 0.52 -7.01 -5.21
N ILE A 11 1.62 -6.42 -4.70
CA ILE A 11 1.70 -4.99 -4.40
C ILE A 11 1.31 -4.14 -5.62
N GLN A 12 1.67 -4.60 -6.82
CA GLN A 12 1.35 -3.93 -8.08
C GLN A 12 -0.17 -3.85 -8.33
N THR A 13 -0.93 -4.90 -8.01
CA THR A 13 -2.39 -4.89 -8.10
C THR A 13 -2.99 -3.90 -7.11
N ILE A 14 -2.51 -3.88 -5.86
CA ILE A 14 -2.99 -2.92 -4.86
C ILE A 14 -2.64 -1.49 -5.27
N TYR A 15 -1.44 -1.27 -5.81
CA TYR A 15 -1.02 0.01 -6.34
C TYR A 15 -1.87 0.45 -7.54
N ALA A 16 -2.22 -0.45 -8.45
CA ALA A 16 -3.12 -0.15 -9.56
C ALA A 16 -4.52 0.25 -9.05
N MET A 17 -5.06 -0.46 -8.06
CA MET A 17 -6.34 -0.09 -7.43
C MET A 17 -6.27 1.27 -6.73
N PHE A 18 -5.14 1.59 -6.09
CA PHE A 18 -4.92 2.90 -5.49
C PHE A 18 -4.85 4.00 -6.55
N SER A 19 -4.09 3.77 -7.63
CA SER A 19 -3.92 4.71 -8.74
C SER A 19 -5.21 4.95 -9.52
N ASP A 20 -6.12 3.98 -9.54
CA ASP A 20 -7.44 4.07 -10.16
C ASP A 20 -8.51 4.65 -9.20
N GLU A 21 -8.09 5.16 -8.04
CA GLU A 21 -8.97 5.74 -7.00
C GLU A 21 -10.06 4.76 -6.50
N LYS A 22 -9.85 3.45 -6.66
CA LYS A 22 -10.76 2.38 -6.23
C LYS A 22 -10.65 2.03 -4.75
N LEU A 23 -9.60 2.52 -4.07
CA LEU A 23 -9.38 2.27 -2.65
C LEU A 23 -9.93 3.41 -1.79
N PHE A 24 -10.97 3.09 -1.03
CA PHE A 24 -11.60 3.99 -0.08
C PHE A 24 -11.08 3.73 1.33
N VAL A 25 -10.91 4.82 2.08
CA VAL A 25 -10.54 4.73 3.49
C VAL A 25 -11.67 5.30 4.34
N ASN A 26 -12.16 4.50 5.29
CA ASN A 26 -13.12 5.00 6.26
C ASN A 26 -12.40 5.74 7.38
N ARG A 27 -12.75 7.02 7.59
CA ARG A 27 -12.20 7.82 8.71
C ARG A 27 -12.44 7.18 10.09
N ARG A 28 -13.43 6.29 10.22
CA ARG A 28 -13.70 5.56 11.48
C ARG A 28 -12.61 4.55 11.84
N TYR A 29 -11.94 3.95 10.84
CA TYR A 29 -10.84 3.00 11.06
C TYR A 29 -9.48 3.69 11.23
N GLN A 30 -9.40 4.97 10.90
CA GLN A 30 -8.19 5.77 11.00
C GLN A 30 -7.95 6.19 12.46
N ARG A 31 -7.29 5.34 13.25
CA ARG A 31 -6.71 5.79 14.53
C ARG A 31 -5.72 6.92 14.23
N LYS A 32 -5.68 7.96 15.07
CA LYS A 32 -4.83 9.18 14.93
C LYS A 32 -3.30 8.92 14.89
N LEU A 33 -2.88 7.68 14.73
CA LEU A 33 -1.49 7.26 14.73
C LEU A 33 -1.02 7.19 13.26
N VAL A 34 -0.44 8.29 12.81
CA VAL A 34 0.22 8.39 11.51
C VAL A 34 1.67 7.94 11.71
N TRP A 35 2.12 6.99 10.90
CA TRP A 35 3.52 6.54 10.98
C TRP A 35 4.48 7.68 10.65
N THR A 36 5.52 7.82 11.46
CA THR A 36 6.62 8.74 11.17
C THR A 36 7.41 8.25 9.95
N LEU A 37 8.23 9.13 9.37
CA LEU A 37 9.06 8.77 8.22
C LEU A 37 9.95 7.55 8.52
N GLU A 38 10.52 7.48 9.72
CA GLU A 38 11.34 6.35 10.16
C GLU A 38 10.57 5.02 10.21
N GLU A 39 9.32 5.03 10.68
CA GLU A 39 8.47 3.82 10.70
C GLU A 39 8.16 3.34 9.28
N LYS A 40 7.88 4.26 8.36
CA LYS A 40 7.70 3.94 6.94
C LYS A 40 8.97 3.33 6.36
N GLN A 41 10.14 3.92 6.62
CA GLN A 41 11.42 3.40 6.15
C GLN A 41 11.72 1.99 6.69
N LYS A 42 11.45 1.72 7.97
CA LYS A 42 11.62 0.38 8.57
C LYS A 42 10.73 -0.67 7.93
N LEU A 43 9.50 -0.32 7.56
CA LEU A 43 8.63 -1.23 6.82
C LEU A 43 9.28 -1.56 5.46
N ILE A 44 9.68 -0.54 4.69
CA ILE A 44 10.31 -0.73 3.39
C ILE A 44 11.58 -1.58 3.49
N GLU A 45 12.42 -1.33 4.50
CA GLU A 45 13.60 -2.16 4.76
C GLU A 45 13.23 -3.62 5.03
N SER A 46 12.15 -3.84 5.79
CA SER A 46 11.64 -5.20 6.04
C SER A 46 11.19 -5.89 4.74
N ILE A 47 10.55 -5.15 3.83
CA ILE A 47 10.16 -5.62 2.50
C ILE A 47 11.40 -5.98 1.68
N GLN A 48 12.43 -5.12 1.67
CA GLN A 48 13.70 -5.38 0.97
C GLN A 48 14.42 -6.62 1.53
N LYS A 49 14.36 -6.81 2.86
CA LYS A 49 14.89 -7.99 3.56
C LYS A 49 14.01 -9.23 3.42
N LYS A 50 12.91 -9.16 2.64
CA LYS A 50 11.94 -10.24 2.41
C LYS A 50 11.30 -10.80 3.69
N TYR A 51 11.16 -9.95 4.72
CA TYR A 51 10.42 -10.35 5.91
C TYR A 51 8.92 -10.46 5.62
N PRO A 52 8.22 -11.39 6.29
CA PRO A 52 6.78 -11.52 6.17
C PRO A 52 6.09 -10.27 6.72
N ILE A 53 5.37 -9.58 5.85
CA ILE A 53 4.55 -8.43 6.23
C ILE A 53 3.18 -8.97 6.64
N PRO A 54 2.55 -8.43 7.70
CA PRO A 54 1.17 -8.77 8.01
C PRO A 54 0.26 -8.54 6.79
N ALA A 55 -0.83 -9.30 6.69
CA ALA A 55 -1.82 -9.14 5.62
C ALA A 55 -2.54 -7.77 5.73
N ILE A 56 -2.91 -7.19 4.59
CA ILE A 56 -3.73 -5.97 4.52
C ILE A 56 -5.18 -6.42 4.34
N LEU A 57 -6.09 -5.85 5.12
CA LEU A 57 -7.52 -6.19 5.07
C LEU A 57 -8.25 -5.11 4.28
N ILE A 58 -8.80 -5.53 3.15
CA ILE A 58 -9.70 -4.71 2.33
C ILE A 58 -11.05 -5.43 2.22
N ALA A 59 -12.13 -4.66 2.19
CA ALA A 59 -13.48 -5.15 2.00
C ALA A 59 -14.05 -4.52 0.73
N GLU A 60 -14.61 -5.31 -0.17
CA GLU A 60 -15.32 -4.74 -1.31
C GLU A 60 -16.58 -3.98 -0.83
N ARG A 61 -16.84 -2.81 -1.41
CA ARG A 61 -18.03 -2.02 -1.06
C ARG A 61 -19.24 -2.57 -1.80
N GLU A 62 -20.27 -2.93 -1.04
CA GLU A 62 -21.52 -3.47 -1.60
C GLU A 62 -22.26 -2.44 -2.48
N ASP A 63 -22.08 -1.14 -2.20
CA ASP A 63 -22.70 -0.03 -2.93
C ASP A 63 -22.00 0.30 -4.27
N SER A 64 -20.77 -0.17 -4.48
CA SER A 64 -19.96 0.15 -5.67
C SER A 64 -19.03 -1.01 -6.01
N PRO A 65 -19.51 -1.99 -6.81
CA PRO A 65 -18.73 -3.16 -7.20
C PRO A 65 -17.45 -2.74 -7.93
N GLY A 66 -16.32 -3.34 -7.55
CA GLY A 66 -14.99 -2.94 -8.02
C GLY A 66 -14.33 -1.80 -7.24
N THR A 67 -14.94 -1.34 -6.15
CA THR A 67 -14.28 -0.46 -5.17
C THR A 67 -14.07 -1.18 -3.84
N TYR A 68 -12.96 -0.89 -3.17
CA TYR A 68 -12.56 -1.58 -1.95
C TYR A 68 -12.35 -0.58 -0.82
N GLU A 69 -12.92 -0.84 0.35
CA GLU A 69 -12.68 -0.13 1.58
C GLU A 69 -11.54 -0.79 2.37
N ILE A 70 -10.54 0.00 2.75
CA ILE A 70 -9.42 -0.46 3.58
C ILE A 70 -9.90 -0.53 5.03
N ILE A 71 -9.94 -1.74 5.58
CA ILE A 71 -10.33 -2.00 6.96
C ILE A 71 -9.12 -1.96 7.89
N ASP A 72 -8.00 -2.57 7.48
CA ASP A 72 -6.73 -2.56 8.23
C ASP A 72 -5.52 -2.57 7.28
N GLY A 73 -4.42 -1.96 7.72
CA GLY A 73 -3.19 -1.89 6.93
C GLY A 73 -3.02 -0.62 6.11
N LEU A 74 -3.88 0.39 6.31
CA LEU A 74 -3.77 1.71 5.68
C LEU A 74 -2.37 2.32 5.82
N GLN A 75 -1.78 2.31 7.02
CA GLN A 75 -0.45 2.87 7.25
C GLN A 75 0.64 2.13 6.46
N ARG A 76 0.51 0.80 6.37
CA ARG A 76 1.44 -0.06 5.61
C ARG A 76 1.32 0.22 4.12
N LEU A 77 0.09 0.26 3.62
CA LEU A 77 -0.19 0.58 2.24
C LEU A 77 0.32 1.99 1.89
N HIS A 78 0.05 2.97 2.75
CA HIS A 78 0.52 4.33 2.57
C HIS A 78 2.05 4.43 2.57
N ALA A 79 2.75 3.68 3.43
CA ALA A 79 4.21 3.60 3.40
C ALA A 79 4.74 3.03 2.07
N ILE A 80 4.11 1.96 1.57
CA ILE A 80 4.48 1.33 0.29
C ILE A 80 4.21 2.28 -0.89
N ILE A 81 3.04 2.90 -0.94
CA ILE A 81 2.68 3.85 -2.01
C ILE A 81 3.57 5.08 -1.94
N SER A 82 3.75 5.70 -0.77
CA SER A 82 4.64 6.85 -0.59
C SER A 82 6.07 6.53 -1.06
N PHE A 83 6.51 5.29 -0.89
CA PHE A 83 7.83 4.86 -1.35
C PHE A 83 7.91 4.73 -2.87
N ILE A 84 6.84 4.21 -3.50
CA ILE A 84 6.72 4.11 -4.96
C ILE A 84 6.56 5.49 -5.62
N GLU A 85 5.71 6.37 -5.06
CA GLU A 85 5.42 7.70 -5.63
C GLU A 85 6.52 8.73 -5.35
N THR A 86 6.93 8.87 -4.08
CA THR A 86 7.80 9.97 -3.66
C THR A 86 9.28 9.58 -3.63
N GLY A 87 9.59 8.27 -3.64
CA GLY A 87 10.99 7.82 -3.62
C GLY A 87 11.77 8.38 -2.43
N PHE A 88 11.13 8.50 -1.25
CA PHE A 88 11.86 8.92 -0.05
C PHE A 88 13.01 7.93 0.18
N ALA A 89 14.20 8.46 0.50
CA ALA A 89 15.38 7.63 0.74
C ALA A 89 15.06 6.64 1.87
N SER A 90 15.36 5.35 1.69
CA SER A 90 15.36 4.43 2.83
C SER A 90 16.41 4.87 3.86
N LEU A 91 16.37 4.31 5.08
CA LEU A 91 17.40 4.57 6.11
C LEU A 91 18.83 4.24 5.63
N GLU A 92 18.96 3.46 4.56
CA GLU A 92 20.23 3.11 3.91
C GLU A 92 20.60 4.01 2.70
N ASP A 93 19.96 5.17 2.52
CA ASP A 93 20.15 6.07 1.36
C ASP A 93 19.83 5.41 0.00
N LYS A 94 19.12 4.26 -0.01
CA LYS A 94 18.66 3.63 -1.24
C LYS A 94 17.35 4.27 -1.68
N ARG A 95 17.40 5.01 -2.79
CA ARG A 95 16.20 5.50 -3.48
C ARG A 95 15.63 4.41 -4.37
N PHE A 96 14.31 4.36 -4.50
CA PHE A 96 13.70 3.58 -5.58
C PHE A 96 14.05 4.26 -6.89
N ALA A 97 14.93 3.63 -7.66
CA ALA A 97 15.39 4.12 -8.95
C ALA A 97 14.24 4.03 -9.96
N ILE A 98 13.37 5.06 -9.99
CA ILE A 98 12.30 5.21 -11.00
C ILE A 98 12.88 5.15 -12.42
N GLU A 99 14.17 5.48 -12.56
CA GLU A 99 14.97 5.38 -13.78
C GLU A 99 15.06 3.97 -14.41
N HIS A 100 14.74 2.88 -13.68
CA HIS A 100 14.77 1.52 -14.24
C HIS A 100 13.39 0.95 -14.59
N PHE A 101 12.29 1.67 -14.30
CA PHE A 101 10.97 1.28 -14.78
C PHE A 101 10.69 1.97 -16.12
N PRO A 102 10.62 1.22 -17.24
CA PRO A 102 10.16 1.81 -18.49
C PRO A 102 8.73 2.27 -18.27
N ARG A 103 8.51 3.58 -18.21
CA ARG A 103 7.16 4.14 -18.31
C ARG A 103 6.59 3.62 -19.63
N PRO A 104 5.43 2.94 -19.64
CA PRO A 104 4.75 2.66 -20.90
C PRO A 104 4.30 4.00 -21.50
N ASN A 105 5.15 4.49 -22.39
CA ASN A 105 4.94 5.43 -23.49
C ASN A 105 4.27 6.78 -23.19
N GLY A 106 5.04 7.84 -23.43
CA GLY A 106 4.51 9.06 -24.05
C GLY A 106 4.36 8.89 -25.56
#